data_AF-A0A3D3ZYK2-F1
#
_entry.id   AF-A0A3D3ZYK2-F1
#
_cell.length_a   1.000
_cell.length_b   1.000
_cell.length_c   1.000
_cell.angle_alpha   90.00
_cell.angle_beta   90.00
_cell.angle_gamma   90.00
#
_symmetry.space_group_name_H-M   'P 1'
#
loop_
_entity.id
_entity.type
_entity.pdbx_description
1 polymer ?
#
loop_
_entity_poly.entity_id
_entity_poly.type
_entity_poly.pdbx_seq_one_letter_code
_entity_poly.pdbx_strand_id
1 'polypeptide(L)'
;IHAIAAFVDGKKGDNDVRAIYVADLDMISDFFFQERAFGSLEFEFDNVTFVLNAVDMLAENESYISLRSRRATHRTLQRVEEQKEVFLTAATQEREKADEEADAELDKAREQLEKRAKEIQENDALDEIAKTQMLRQAQISEQQRLSLHEAQIEQDKNRRIREIQADTKRKVQALESSIRFWAVVLPPLPALALGIYVFFIRISAENESVPGSRRRQA
;
A
#
# COMPACT_ATOMS: atom_id res chain seq x y z
N ILE A 1 -12.14 -4.48 15.00
CA ILE A 1 -13.14 -5.02 15.96
C ILE A 1 -14.30 -5.50 15.12
N HIS A 2 -14.62 -6.80 15.19
CA HIS A 2 -15.72 -7.41 14.46
C HIS A 2 -16.78 -7.82 15.48
N ALA A 3 -17.96 -7.22 15.41
CA ALA A 3 -19.10 -7.65 16.21
C ALA A 3 -19.92 -8.66 15.41
N ILE A 4 -20.35 -9.73 16.09
CA ILE A 4 -21.22 -10.74 15.52
C ILE A 4 -22.64 -10.48 16.02
N ALA A 5 -23.58 -10.40 15.08
CA ALA A 5 -25.00 -10.26 15.37
C ALA A 5 -25.80 -11.35 14.64
N ALA A 6 -26.85 -11.85 15.30
CA ALA A 6 -27.76 -12.85 14.76
C ALA A 6 -29.20 -12.32 14.81
N PHE A 7 -29.89 -12.39 13.68
CA PHE A 7 -31.32 -12.11 13.58
C PHE A 7 -32.11 -13.41 13.72
N VAL A 8 -33.06 -13.43 14.64
CA VAL A 8 -33.96 -14.55 14.92
C VAL A 8 -35.38 -14.10 14.62
N ASP A 9 -36.02 -14.79 13.67
CA ASP A 9 -37.40 -14.56 13.26
C ASP A 9 -38.24 -15.79 13.64
N GLY A 10 -39.13 -15.63 14.61
CA GLY A 10 -40.04 -16.68 15.06
C GLY A 10 -41.18 -16.86 14.06
N LYS A 11 -41.28 -18.04 13.42
CA LYS A 11 -42.39 -18.32 12.48
C LYS A 11 -43.76 -18.15 13.14
N LYS A 12 -44.66 -17.46 12.42
CA LYS A 12 -46.08 -17.22 12.74
C LYS A 12 -46.76 -18.38 13.49
N GLY A 13 -47.01 -18.11 14.78
CA GLY A 13 -47.72 -18.88 15.79
C GLY A 13 -47.89 -17.98 17.02
N ASP A 14 -48.50 -18.47 18.10
CA ASP A 14 -49.01 -17.70 19.26
C ASP A 14 -48.00 -16.75 19.96
N ASN A 15 -46.72 -16.76 19.58
CA ASN A 15 -45.73 -15.75 19.95
C ASN A 15 -44.84 -15.41 18.75
N ASP A 16 -45.25 -14.41 17.96
CA ASP A 16 -44.41 -13.78 16.94
C ASP A 16 -43.31 -12.97 17.66
N VAL A 17 -42.09 -13.50 17.68
CA VAL A 17 -40.95 -12.87 18.35
C VAL A 17 -39.85 -12.66 17.32
N ARG A 18 -39.50 -11.39 17.12
CA ARG A 18 -38.32 -10.96 16.37
C ARG A 18 -37.27 -10.49 17.36
N ALA A 19 -36.07 -11.05 17.28
CA ALA A 19 -34.98 -10.73 18.18
C ALA A 19 -33.67 -10.56 17.40
N ILE A 20 -32.86 -9.59 17.81
CA ILE A 20 -31.48 -9.40 17.32
C ILE A 20 -30.55 -9.60 18.51
N TYR A 21 -29.71 -10.63 18.42
CA TYR A 21 -28.68 -10.90 19.42
C TYR A 21 -27.36 -10.29 18.96
N VAL A 22 -26.70 -9.51 19.82
CA VAL A 22 -25.40 -8.88 19.56
C VAL A 22 -24.45 -9.31 20.66
N ALA A 23 -23.30 -9.87 20.29
CA ALA A 23 -22.35 -10.44 21.25
C ALA A 23 -21.46 -9.40 21.97
N ASP A 24 -21.50 -8.14 21.52
CA ASP A 24 -20.67 -7.06 22.02
C ASP A 24 -21.52 -5.84 22.38
N LEU A 25 -21.43 -5.38 23.63
CA LEU A 25 -22.21 -4.26 24.18
C LEU A 25 -21.53 -2.92 23.96
N ASP A 26 -20.22 -2.90 23.73
CA ASP A 26 -19.44 -1.66 23.61
C ASP A 26 -19.79 -0.90 22.32
N MET A 27 -20.57 -1.50 21.42
CA MET A 27 -21.11 -0.86 20.21
C MET A 27 -22.14 0.24 20.50
N ILE A 28 -22.80 0.22 21.65
CA ILE A 28 -23.90 1.13 22.01
C ILE A 28 -23.45 1.99 23.18
N SER A 29 -22.67 3.04 22.88
CA SER A 29 -22.26 4.02 23.88
C SER A 29 -22.59 5.44 23.44
N ASP A 30 -22.89 6.30 24.42
CA ASP A 30 -23.20 7.72 24.19
C ASP A 30 -22.09 8.45 23.44
N PHE A 31 -20.84 8.00 23.62
CA PHE A 31 -19.68 8.50 22.89
C PHE A 31 -19.88 8.39 21.36
N PHE A 32 -20.33 7.24 20.85
CA PHE A 32 -20.54 7.07 19.41
C PHE A 32 -21.68 7.93 18.85
N PHE A 33 -22.72 8.19 19.66
CA PHE A 33 -23.82 9.07 19.27
C PHE A 33 -23.40 10.55 19.26
N GLN A 34 -22.66 10.98 20.28
CA GLN A 34 -22.11 12.34 20.35
C GLN A 34 -21.15 12.58 19.19
N GLU A 35 -20.27 11.62 18.91
CA GLU A 35 -19.31 11.75 17.81
C GLU A 35 -20.00 11.90 16.45
N ARG A 36 -21.05 11.11 16.18
CA ARG A 36 -21.81 11.24 14.93
C ARG A 36 -22.51 12.61 14.79
N ALA A 37 -22.85 13.24 15.91
CA ALA A 37 -23.47 14.57 15.91
C ALA A 37 -22.45 15.71 15.72
N PHE A 38 -21.26 15.57 16.30
CA PHE A 38 -20.22 16.61 16.25
C PHE A 38 -19.27 16.48 15.05
N GLY A 39 -19.07 15.27 14.53
CA GLY A 39 -18.21 15.00 13.37
C GLY A 39 -16.75 15.40 13.59
N SER A 40 -16.23 15.22 14.81
CA SER A 40 -14.89 15.67 15.19
C SER A 40 -13.77 14.70 14.80
N LEU A 41 -14.12 13.43 14.60
CA LEU A 41 -13.23 12.38 14.14
C LEU A 41 -13.27 12.21 12.62
N GLU A 42 -12.10 11.95 12.03
CA GLU A 42 -11.94 11.63 10.60
C GLU A 42 -12.58 10.29 10.22
N PHE A 43 -12.92 9.46 11.21
CA PHE A 43 -13.52 8.14 11.02
C PHE A 43 -15.04 8.17 11.21
N GLU A 44 -15.77 7.64 10.23
CA GLU A 44 -17.20 7.37 10.36
C GLU A 44 -17.42 6.00 11.03
N PHE A 45 -18.00 5.98 12.22
CA PHE A 45 -18.38 4.74 12.90
C PHE A 45 -19.75 4.24 12.43
N ASP A 46 -19.81 2.98 12.00
CA ASP A 46 -21.05 2.32 11.55
C ASP A 46 -21.87 1.70 12.68
N ASN A 47 -21.40 1.78 13.94
CA ASN A 47 -22.08 1.23 15.10
C ASN A 47 -23.50 1.80 15.26
N VAL A 48 -23.63 3.13 15.13
CA VAL A 48 -24.92 3.82 15.22
C VAL A 48 -25.84 3.43 14.06
N THR A 49 -25.29 3.33 12.84
CA THR A 49 -26.03 2.86 11.66
C THR A 49 -26.57 1.45 11.86
N PHE A 50 -25.77 0.54 12.41
CA PHE A 50 -26.16 -0.83 12.71
C PHE A 50 -27.30 -0.89 13.74
N VAL A 51 -27.20 -0.16 14.85
CA VAL A 51 -28.24 -0.13 15.89
C VAL A 51 -29.55 0.40 15.34
N LEU A 52 -29.52 1.49 14.56
CA LEU A 52 -30.73 2.04 13.94
C LEU A 52 -31.35 1.07 12.93
N ASN A 53 -30.53 0.38 12.13
CA ASN A 53 -31.02 -0.67 11.22
C ASN A 53 -31.64 -1.85 11.99
N ALA A 54 -31.06 -2.24 13.13
CA ALA A 54 -31.59 -3.30 13.98
C ALA A 54 -32.95 -2.93 14.57
N VAL A 55 -33.11 -1.70 15.06
CA VAL A 55 -34.40 -1.18 15.57
C VAL A 55 -35.43 -1.12 14.44
N ASP A 56 -35.07 -0.57 13.28
CA ASP A 56 -35.94 -0.47 12.11
C ASP A 56 -36.41 -1.87 11.64
N MET A 57 -35.52 -2.87 11.66
CA MET A 57 -35.82 -4.26 11.32
C MET A 57 -36.78 -4.93 12.33
N LEU A 58 -36.59 -4.69 13.63
CA LEU A 58 -37.52 -5.12 14.68
C LEU A 58 -38.87 -4.40 14.60
N ALA A 59 -38.89 -3.17 14.08
CA ALA A 59 -40.10 -2.39 13.87
C ALA A 59 -40.80 -2.68 12.53
N GLU A 60 -40.31 -3.65 11.73
CA GLU A 60 -40.90 -3.98 10.41
C GLU A 60 -40.81 -2.82 9.40
N ASN A 61 -39.91 -1.86 9.63
CA ASN A 61 -39.72 -0.67 8.79
C ASN A 61 -38.45 -0.78 7.93
N GLU A 62 -38.51 -1.55 6.85
CA GLU A 62 -37.35 -1.82 5.99
C GLU A 62 -37.04 -0.71 4.97
N SER A 63 -37.90 0.30 4.87
CA SER A 63 -37.86 1.30 3.78
C SER A 63 -36.52 2.03 3.66
N TYR A 64 -35.84 2.27 4.78
CA TYR A 64 -34.58 3.02 4.83
C TYR A 64 -33.32 2.17 5.06
N ILE A 65 -33.48 0.87 5.39
CA ILE A 65 -32.35 -0.04 5.66
C ILE A 65 -31.47 -0.19 4.41
N SER A 66 -32.08 -0.27 3.23
CA SER A 66 -31.38 -0.39 1.94
C SER A 66 -30.61 0.87 1.52
N LEU A 67 -30.97 2.03 2.06
CA LEU A 67 -30.28 3.30 1.80
C LEU A 67 -29.15 3.52 2.81
N ARG A 68 -29.39 3.22 4.09
CA ARG A 68 -28.40 3.37 5.16
C ARG A 68 -27.27 2.34 5.09
N SER A 69 -27.52 1.18 4.49
CA SER A 69 -26.51 0.14 4.26
C SER A 69 -25.60 0.39 3.04
N ARG A 70 -25.89 1.40 2.21
CA ARG A 70 -25.02 1.74 1.07
C ARG A 70 -23.78 2.49 1.56
N ARG A 71 -22.65 1.80 1.55
CA ARG A 71 -21.34 2.44 1.72
C ARG A 71 -20.91 3.10 0.41
N ALA A 72 -20.32 4.29 0.50
CA ALA A 72 -19.56 4.84 -0.60
C ALA A 72 -18.41 3.90 -0.93
N THR A 73 -18.53 3.16 -2.04
CA THR A 73 -17.42 2.32 -2.51
C THR A 73 -16.38 3.26 -3.12
N HIS A 74 -15.16 3.25 -2.58
CA HIS A 74 -14.03 3.90 -3.24
C HIS A 74 -13.79 3.21 -4.58
N ARG A 75 -14.23 3.85 -5.67
CA ARG A 75 -13.98 3.39 -7.03
C ARG A 75 -12.60 3.88 -7.44
N THR A 76 -11.60 3.08 -7.10
CA THR A 76 -10.23 3.29 -7.53
C THR A 76 -10.05 2.81 -8.98
N LEU A 77 -8.97 3.26 -9.62
CA LEU A 77 -8.62 2.82 -10.96
C LEU A 77 -8.05 1.40 -10.89
N GLN A 78 -8.92 0.38 -10.82
CA GLN A 78 -8.56 -1.03 -10.57
C GLN A 78 -7.38 -1.50 -11.43
N ARG A 79 -7.40 -1.26 -12.75
CA ARG A 79 -6.30 -1.63 -13.65
C ARG A 79 -4.96 -0.98 -13.31
N VAL A 80 -4.99 0.24 -12.80
CA VAL A 80 -3.78 0.97 -12.39
C VAL A 80 -3.24 0.42 -11.07
N GLU A 81 -4.15 0.02 -10.17
CA GLU A 81 -3.77 -0.61 -8.91
C GLU A 81 -3.15 -1.98 -9.14
N GLU A 82 -3.75 -2.82 -9.98
CA GLU A 82 -3.18 -4.12 -10.37
C GLU A 82 -1.76 -3.96 -10.93
N GLN A 83 -1.55 -2.96 -11.79
CA GLN A 83 -0.21 -2.69 -12.35
C GLN A 83 0.78 -2.16 -11.30
N LYS A 84 0.33 -1.34 -10.35
CA LYS A 84 1.15 -0.87 -9.23
C LYS A 84 1.52 -2.01 -8.28
N GLU A 85 0.59 -2.91 -8.03
CA GLU A 85 0.77 -4.07 -7.14
C GLU A 85 1.93 -4.95 -7.61
N VAL A 86 2.10 -5.15 -8.91
CA VAL A 86 3.25 -5.89 -9.46
C VAL A 86 4.59 -5.26 -9.04
N PHE A 87 4.70 -3.93 -9.06
CA PHE A 87 5.93 -3.25 -8.63
C PHE A 87 6.13 -3.32 -7.12
N LEU A 88 5.05 -3.21 -6.34
CA LEU A 88 5.10 -3.26 -4.88
C LEU A 88 5.44 -4.66 -4.36
N THR A 89 4.88 -5.69 -4.99
CA THR A 89 5.17 -7.10 -4.66
C THR A 89 6.61 -7.45 -5.00
N ALA A 90 7.10 -7.07 -6.18
CA ALA A 90 8.51 -7.23 -6.54
C ALA A 90 9.45 -6.51 -5.55
N ALA A 91 9.12 -5.27 -5.17
CA ALA A 91 9.91 -4.51 -4.20
C ALA A 91 9.90 -5.14 -2.80
N THR A 92 8.80 -5.79 -2.42
CA THR A 92 8.70 -6.51 -1.14
C THR A 92 9.60 -7.73 -1.14
N GLN A 93 9.55 -8.54 -2.22
CA GLN A 93 10.44 -9.69 -2.39
C GLN A 93 11.93 -9.30 -2.43
N GLU A 94 12.26 -8.19 -3.07
CA GLU A 94 13.65 -7.68 -3.09
C GLU A 94 14.12 -7.19 -1.71
N ARG A 95 13.23 -6.63 -0.90
CA ARG A 95 13.54 -6.25 0.49
C ARG A 95 13.75 -7.47 1.37
N GLU A 96 12.85 -8.45 1.30
CA GLU A 96 12.98 -9.71 2.04
C GLU A 96 14.32 -10.38 1.73
N LYS A 97 14.71 -10.45 0.46
CA LYS A 97 16.04 -10.96 0.08
C LYS A 97 17.19 -10.14 0.64
N ALA A 98 17.07 -8.80 0.66
CA ALA A 98 18.11 -7.94 1.23
C ALA A 98 18.23 -8.10 2.75
N ASP A 99 17.11 -8.34 3.44
CA ASP A 99 17.07 -8.63 4.87
C ASP A 99 17.68 -10.02 5.15
N GLU A 100 17.29 -11.05 4.40
CA GLU A 100 17.86 -12.41 4.50
C GLU A 100 19.38 -12.44 4.22
N GLU A 101 19.84 -11.72 3.19
CA GLU A 101 21.27 -11.59 2.86
C GLU A 101 22.03 -10.92 4.02
N ALA A 102 21.49 -9.85 4.59
CA ALA A 102 22.11 -9.14 5.71
C ALA A 102 22.17 -9.99 6.98
N ASP A 103 21.07 -10.68 7.31
CA ASP A 103 21.02 -11.57 8.48
C ASP A 103 22.01 -12.74 8.33
N ALA A 104 22.10 -13.33 7.14
CA ALA A 104 23.08 -14.38 6.86
C ALA A 104 24.54 -13.89 6.94
N GLU A 105 24.81 -12.63 6.57
CA GLU A 105 26.14 -12.02 6.73
C GLU A 105 26.46 -11.72 8.20
N LEU A 106 25.48 -11.23 8.98
CA LEU A 106 25.62 -11.00 10.42
C LEU A 106 25.91 -12.30 11.17
N ASP A 107 25.18 -13.37 10.87
CA ASP A 107 25.38 -14.67 11.49
C ASP A 107 26.76 -15.26 11.18
N LYS A 108 27.22 -15.15 9.92
CA LYS A 108 28.58 -15.56 9.53
C LYS A 108 29.65 -14.75 10.28
N ALA A 109 29.45 -13.44 10.41
CA ALA A 109 30.38 -12.58 11.14
C ALA A 109 30.45 -12.95 12.63
N ARG A 110 29.31 -13.23 13.25
CA ARG A 110 29.20 -13.70 14.65
C ARG A 110 29.87 -15.06 14.85
N GLU A 111 29.63 -16.02 13.96
CA GLU A 111 30.21 -17.36 14.05
C GLU A 111 31.74 -17.33 13.90
N GLN A 112 32.27 -16.52 12.97
CA GLN A 112 33.73 -16.35 12.81
C GLN A 112 34.38 -15.75 14.05
N LEU A 113 33.71 -14.80 14.69
CA LEU A 113 34.17 -14.18 15.94
C LEU A 113 34.11 -15.15 17.12
N GLU A 114 33.04 -15.94 17.25
CA GLU A 114 32.93 -16.95 18.30
C GLU A 114 34.03 -18.03 18.16
N LYS A 115 34.33 -18.47 16.94
CA LYS A 115 35.45 -19.39 16.66
C LYS A 115 36.79 -18.80 17.09
N ARG A 116 37.08 -17.55 16.69
CA ARG A 116 38.31 -16.83 17.10
C ARG A 116 38.40 -16.65 18.63
N ALA A 117 37.28 -16.36 19.29
CA ALA A 117 37.23 -16.22 20.74
C ALA A 117 37.52 -17.54 21.47
N LYS A 118 36.98 -18.66 20.98
CA LYS A 118 37.26 -20.02 21.51
C LYS A 118 38.72 -20.41 21.30
N GLU A 119 39.31 -20.16 20.13
CA GLU A 119 40.72 -20.42 19.84
C GLU A 119 41.67 -19.69 20.82
N ILE A 120 41.34 -18.45 21.20
CA ILE A 120 42.13 -17.67 22.17
C ILE A 120 41.96 -18.22 23.59
N GLN A 121 40.77 -18.70 23.94
CA GLN A 121 40.47 -19.24 25.27
C GLN A 121 41.14 -20.61 25.52
N GLU A 122 41.22 -21.46 24.49
CA GLU A 122 41.78 -22.82 24.54
C GLU A 122 43.32 -22.86 24.45
N ASN A 123 43.99 -21.72 24.29
CA ASN A 123 45.44 -21.68 24.17
C ASN A 123 46.15 -21.74 25.55
N ASP A 124 46.81 -22.86 25.85
CA ASP A 124 47.39 -23.20 27.16
C ASP A 124 48.83 -22.71 27.40
N ALA A 125 49.40 -21.91 26.49
CA ALA A 125 50.81 -21.49 26.58
C ALA A 125 51.09 -20.25 27.47
N LEU A 126 50.11 -19.72 28.21
CA LEU A 126 50.18 -18.40 28.88
C LEU A 126 49.92 -18.46 30.39
N ASP A 127 50.68 -17.66 31.14
CA ASP A 127 50.57 -17.44 32.60
C ASP A 127 49.21 -16.84 33.01
N GLU A 128 48.61 -17.30 34.11
CA GLU A 128 47.18 -17.13 34.44
C GLU A 128 46.74 -15.64 34.56
N ILE A 129 47.62 -14.81 35.11
CA ILE A 129 47.38 -13.37 35.32
C ILE A 129 47.55 -12.58 34.01
N ALA A 130 48.60 -12.88 33.23
CA ALA A 130 48.83 -12.26 31.92
C ALA A 130 47.75 -12.66 30.90
N LYS A 131 47.28 -13.91 30.96
CA LYS A 131 46.18 -14.46 30.15
C LYS A 131 44.89 -13.66 30.38
N THR A 132 44.58 -13.32 31.64
CA THR A 132 43.36 -12.57 31.98
C THR A 132 43.36 -11.12 31.45
N GLN A 133 44.50 -10.42 31.47
CA GLN A 133 44.61 -9.07 30.90
C GLN A 133 44.58 -9.08 29.37
N MET A 134 45.32 -9.99 28.73
CA MET A 134 45.34 -10.11 27.27
C MET A 134 43.97 -10.53 26.73
N LEU A 135 43.26 -11.43 27.41
CA LEU A 135 41.93 -11.89 27.00
C LEU A 135 40.90 -10.75 27.08
N ARG A 136 40.97 -9.90 28.12
CA ARG A 136 40.09 -8.73 28.23
C ARG A 136 40.34 -7.70 27.14
N GLN A 137 41.61 -7.44 26.80
CA GLN A 137 41.98 -6.53 25.71
C GLN A 137 41.56 -7.08 24.34
N ALA A 138 41.74 -8.39 24.11
CA ALA A 138 41.29 -9.07 22.90
C ALA A 138 39.77 -9.02 22.76
N GLN A 139 39.02 -9.30 23.84
CA GLN A 139 37.56 -9.20 23.84
C GLN A 139 37.05 -7.80 23.46
N ILE A 140 37.66 -6.74 24.02
CA ILE A 140 37.28 -5.35 23.68
C ILE A 140 37.55 -5.05 22.21
N SER A 141 38.73 -5.43 21.69
CA SER A 141 39.09 -5.23 20.27
C SER A 141 38.16 -5.98 19.32
N GLU A 142 37.81 -7.23 19.65
CA GLU A 142 36.93 -8.05 18.83
C GLU A 142 35.46 -7.59 18.89
N GLN A 143 34.99 -7.12 20.04
CA GLN A 143 33.67 -6.47 20.16
C GLN A 143 33.59 -5.18 19.33
N GLN A 144 34.65 -4.37 19.32
CA GLN A 144 34.71 -3.19 18.46
C GLN A 144 34.65 -3.58 16.98
N ARG A 145 35.42 -4.59 16.56
CA ARG A 145 35.37 -5.12 15.19
C ARG A 145 33.98 -5.62 14.81
N LEU A 146 33.31 -6.36 15.70
CA LEU A 146 31.94 -6.82 15.50
C LEU A 146 31.01 -5.62 15.28
N SER A 147 31.03 -4.64 16.19
CA SER A 147 30.14 -3.48 16.10
C SER A 147 30.33 -2.69 14.81
N LEU A 148 31.57 -2.58 14.30
CA LEU A 148 31.87 -1.91 13.03
C LEU A 148 31.36 -2.72 11.83
N HIS A 149 31.51 -4.05 11.86
CA HIS A 149 30.98 -4.93 10.81
C HIS A 149 29.45 -4.94 10.81
N GLU A 150 28.80 -5.04 11.97
CA GLU A 150 27.34 -4.95 12.10
C GLU A 150 26.84 -3.61 11.55
N ALA A 151 27.50 -2.50 11.90
CA ALA A 151 27.17 -1.17 11.38
C ALA A 151 27.35 -1.06 9.85
N GLN A 152 28.39 -1.68 9.27
CA GLN A 152 28.60 -1.71 7.82
C GLN A 152 27.50 -2.50 7.11
N ILE A 153 27.17 -3.70 7.60
CA ILE A 153 26.11 -4.54 7.03
C ILE A 153 24.77 -3.80 7.11
N GLU A 154 24.46 -3.19 8.26
CA GLU A 154 23.23 -2.41 8.41
C GLU A 154 23.20 -1.17 7.51
N GLN A 155 24.33 -0.49 7.30
CA GLN A 155 24.43 0.62 6.37
C GLN A 155 24.18 0.17 4.92
N ASP A 156 24.74 -0.97 4.52
CA ASP A 156 24.60 -1.53 3.17
C ASP A 156 23.18 -2.04 2.92
N LYS A 157 22.57 -2.73 3.89
CA LYS A 157 21.15 -3.09 3.89
C LYS A 157 20.26 -1.86 3.71
N ASN A 158 20.48 -0.84 4.53
CA ASN A 158 19.72 0.41 4.45
C ASN A 158 19.92 1.13 3.12
N ARG A 159 21.12 1.07 2.52
CA ARG A 159 21.38 1.61 1.18
C ARG A 159 20.55 0.87 0.13
N ARG A 160 20.55 -0.46 0.17
CA ARG A 160 19.79 -1.30 -0.76
C ARG A 160 18.28 -1.09 -0.64
N ILE A 161 17.75 -0.99 0.58
CA ILE A 161 16.33 -0.67 0.82
C ILE A 161 15.97 0.70 0.22
N ARG A 162 16.82 1.72 0.38
CA ARG A 162 16.59 3.05 -0.22
C ARG A 162 16.61 2.99 -1.75
N GLU A 163 17.50 2.20 -2.34
CA GLU A 163 17.56 2.01 -3.80
C GLU A 163 16.29 1.34 -4.32
N ILE A 164 15.84 0.25 -3.67
CA ILE A 164 14.58 -0.45 -3.99
C ILE A 164 13.40 0.53 -3.89
N GLN A 165 13.32 1.34 -2.83
CA GLN A 165 12.28 2.35 -2.67
C GLN A 165 12.30 3.40 -3.78
N ALA A 166 13.49 3.91 -4.12
CA ALA A 166 13.65 4.92 -5.16
C ALA A 166 13.26 4.37 -6.55
N ASP A 167 13.69 3.15 -6.88
CA ASP A 167 13.35 2.50 -8.14
C ASP A 167 11.85 2.20 -8.25
N THR A 168 11.26 1.64 -7.19
CA THR A 168 9.81 1.40 -7.11
C THR A 168 9.03 2.69 -7.32
N LYS A 169 9.42 3.78 -6.65
CA LYS A 169 8.78 5.10 -6.79
C LYS A 169 8.89 5.62 -8.23
N ARG A 170 10.05 5.48 -8.88
CA ARG A 170 10.23 5.87 -10.29
C ARG A 170 9.32 5.07 -11.21
N LYS A 171 9.23 3.74 -11.05
CA LYS A 171 8.35 2.87 -11.84
C LYS A 171 6.88 3.27 -11.69
N VAL A 172 6.42 3.48 -10.46
CA VAL A 172 5.04 3.91 -10.18
C VAL A 172 4.77 5.30 -10.78
N GLN A 173 5.70 6.25 -10.64
CA GLN A 173 5.54 7.59 -11.22
C GLN A 173 5.54 7.58 -12.75
N ALA A 174 6.36 6.74 -13.38
CA ALA A 174 6.37 6.57 -14.83
C ALA A 174 5.04 5.98 -15.34
N LEU A 175 4.46 5.03 -14.59
CA LEU A 175 3.14 4.49 -14.91
C LEU A 175 2.06 5.58 -14.81
N GLU A 176 2.03 6.31 -13.70
CA GLU A 176 1.06 7.39 -13.49
C GLU A 176 1.19 8.50 -14.52
N SER A 177 2.42 8.89 -14.87
CA SER A 177 2.67 9.97 -15.82
C SER A 177 2.21 9.60 -17.23
N SER A 178 2.46 8.37 -17.67
CA SER A 178 1.97 7.86 -18.96
C SER A 178 0.44 7.89 -19.03
N ILE A 179 -0.23 7.41 -17.99
CA ILE A 179 -1.69 7.42 -17.92
C ILE A 179 -2.25 8.84 -17.91
N ARG A 180 -1.66 9.74 -17.11
CA ARG A 180 -2.04 11.16 -17.07
C ARG A 180 -1.83 11.84 -18.41
N PHE A 181 -0.74 11.54 -19.11
CA PHE A 181 -0.47 12.07 -20.44
C PHE A 181 -1.59 11.71 -21.42
N TRP A 182 -1.96 10.43 -21.51
CA TRP A 182 -3.05 9.99 -22.38
C TRP A 182 -4.40 10.57 -21.96
N ALA A 183 -4.68 10.68 -20.65
CA ALA A 183 -5.91 11.29 -20.16
C ALA A 183 -6.05 12.76 -20.56
N VAL A 184 -4.94 13.49 -20.73
CA VAL A 184 -4.93 14.90 -21.15
C VAL A 184 -4.91 15.05 -22.67
N VAL A 185 -4.20 14.17 -23.38
CA VAL A 185 -4.01 14.27 -24.84
C VAL A 185 -5.19 13.68 -25.63
N LEU A 186 -5.86 12.64 -25.12
CA LEU A 186 -6.95 11.98 -25.85
C LEU A 186 -8.18 12.87 -26.10
N PRO A 187 -8.67 13.68 -25.12
CA PRO A 187 -9.89 14.48 -25.30
C PRO A 187 -9.89 15.48 -26.47
N PRO A 188 -8.82 16.25 -26.75
CA PRO A 188 -8.80 17.20 -27.86
C PRO A 188 -8.64 16.55 -29.25
N LEU A 189 -8.18 15.30 -29.35
CA LEU A 189 -7.88 14.66 -30.64
C LEU A 189 -9.07 14.61 -31.62
N PRO A 190 -10.31 14.27 -31.21
CA PRO A 190 -11.45 14.26 -32.12
C PRO A 190 -11.77 15.64 -32.67
N ALA A 191 -11.67 16.69 -31.84
CA ALA A 191 -11.91 18.07 -32.27
C ALA A 191 -10.84 18.55 -33.27
N LEU A 192 -9.56 18.24 -32.99
CA LEU A 192 -8.46 18.54 -33.90
C LEU A 192 -8.59 17.77 -35.22
N ALA A 193 -8.95 16.49 -35.17
CA ALA A 193 -9.17 15.67 -36.35
C ALA A 193 -10.28 16.24 -37.25
N LEU A 194 -11.40 16.68 -36.68
CA LEU A 194 -12.47 17.36 -37.41
C LEU A 194 -12.00 18.68 -38.03
N GLY A 195 -11.25 19.48 -37.29
CA GLY A 195 -10.69 20.74 -37.80
C GLY A 195 -9.76 20.51 -39.00
N ILE A 196 -8.87 19.53 -38.89
CA ILE A 196 -7.96 19.13 -39.98
C ILE A 196 -8.76 18.61 -41.18
N TYR A 197 -9.76 17.77 -40.95
CA TYR A 197 -10.63 17.22 -42.00
C TYR A 197 -11.34 18.33 -42.80
N VAL A 198 -11.95 19.30 -42.11
CA VAL A 198 -12.62 20.45 -42.76
C VAL A 198 -11.62 21.31 -43.53
N PHE A 199 -10.41 21.52 -42.97
CA PHE A 199 -9.36 22.28 -43.63
C PHE A 199 -8.92 21.64 -44.96
N PHE A 200 -8.76 20.31 -45.01
CA PHE A 200 -8.44 19.60 -46.25
C PHE A 200 -9.56 19.69 -47.29
N ILE A 201 -10.83 19.54 -46.87
CA ILE A 201 -11.98 19.71 -47.77
C ILE A 201 -11.96 21.11 -48.40
N ARG A 202 -11.68 22.14 -47.60
CA ARG A 202 -11.63 23.52 -48.07
C ARG A 202 -10.51 23.75 -49.09
N ILE A 203 -9.29 23.26 -48.81
CA ILE A 203 -8.15 23.40 -49.73
C ILE A 203 -8.42 22.70 -51.06
N SER A 204 -9.01 21.51 -51.04
CA SER A 204 -9.35 20.78 -52.27
C SER A 204 -10.38 21.53 -53.12
N ALA A 205 -11.39 22.13 -52.49
CA ALA A 205 -12.39 22.93 -53.19
C ALA A 205 -11.83 24.24 -53.77
N GLU A 206 -10.88 24.90 -53.08
CA GLU A 206 -10.23 26.11 -53.59
C GLU A 206 -9.39 25.82 -54.85
N ASN A 207 -8.74 24.65 -54.91
CA ASN A 207 -7.97 24.21 -56.09
C ASN A 207 -8.84 23.88 -57.32
N GLU A 208 -10.13 23.59 -57.12
CA GLU A 208 -11.07 23.28 -58.20
C GLU A 208 -11.63 24.55 -58.87
N SER A 209 -11.51 25.71 -58.19
CA SER A 209 -12.00 27.00 -58.69
C SER A 209 -11.06 27.74 -59.66
N VAL A 210 -9.92 27.14 -60.03
CA VAL A 210 -9.01 27.68 -61.06
C VAL A 210 -9.37 27.06 -62.41
N PRO A 211 -9.91 27.83 -63.38
CA PRO A 211 -10.17 27.31 -64.72
C PRO A 211 -8.86 26.81 -65.35
N GLY A 212 -8.88 25.60 -65.93
CA GLY A 212 -7.72 25.00 -66.59
C GLY A 212 -7.10 25.85 -67.70
N SER A 213 -7.79 26.91 -68.16
CA SER A 213 -7.32 27.87 -69.16
C SER A 213 -6.26 28.87 -68.67
N ARG A 214 -5.84 28.84 -67.40
CA ARG A 214 -4.73 29.67 -66.87
C ARG A 214 -3.57 28.88 -66.23
N ARG A 215 -3.46 27.57 -66.46
CA ARG A 215 -2.23 26.83 -66.12
C ARG A 215 -1.14 27.18 -67.14
N ARG A 216 -0.26 28.14 -66.80
CA ARG A 216 1.06 28.23 -67.47
C ARG A 216 1.83 26.96 -67.11
N GLN A 217 2.18 26.18 -68.11
CA GLN A 217 3.20 25.14 -67.97
C GLN A 217 4.49 25.80 -67.48
N ALA A 218 5.00 25.31 -66.37
CA ALA A 218 6.37 25.46 -65.91
C ALA A 218 6.77 24.10 -65.32
#